data_AF-A0A7S0MG24-F1
#
_entry.id   AF-A0A7S0MG24-F1
#
_cell.length_a   1.000
_cell.length_b   1.000
_cell.length_c   1.000
_cell.angle_alpha   90.00
_cell.angle_beta   90.00
_cell.angle_gamma   90.00
#
_symmetry.space_group_name_H-M   'P 1'
#
loop_
_entity.id
_entity.type
_entity.pdbx_description
1 polymer ?
#
loop_
_entity_poly.entity_id
_entity_poly.type
_entity_poly.pdbx_seq_one_letter_code
_entity_poly.pdbx_strand_id
1 'polypeptide(L)'
;LGVLLGDPADRIGYVRLRGFSRSASQELYYVISRMQADAPLQGLIVDLRDNPGGLLGAAIRTADLFLPEGADVVTTRARAPLPPDADDDAPAVAAAGGRGARG
;
A
#
# COMPACT_ATOMS: atom_id res chain seq x y z
N LEU A 1 -5.61 -1.61 11.17
CA LEU A 1 -5.35 -0.15 11.09
C LEU A 1 -5.28 0.49 12.48
N GLY A 2 -4.64 1.65 12.62
CA GLY A 2 -4.83 2.55 13.76
C GLY A 2 -5.16 3.97 13.28
N VAL A 3 -6.11 4.64 13.93
CA VAL A 3 -6.66 5.95 13.50
C VAL A 3 -6.46 6.97 14.60
N LEU A 4 -5.88 8.13 14.25
CA LEU A 4 -5.84 9.31 15.11
C LEU A 4 -6.29 10.50 14.26
N LEU A 5 -7.12 11.38 14.81
CA LEU A 5 -7.33 12.68 14.21
C LEU A 5 -6.10 13.53 14.55
N GLY A 6 -5.43 14.09 13.52
CA GLY A 6 -4.37 15.07 13.73
C GLY A 6 -4.89 16.35 14.36
N ASP A 7 -4.01 17.33 14.55
CA ASP A 7 -4.35 18.60 15.21
C ASP A 7 -5.68 19.18 14.68
N PRO A 8 -6.70 19.42 15.55
CA PRO A 8 -7.98 19.96 15.14
C PRO A 8 -7.86 21.34 14.46
N ALA A 9 -6.76 22.08 14.65
CA ALA A 9 -6.50 23.34 13.97
C ALA A 9 -6.20 23.16 12.47
N ASP A 10 -5.45 22.11 12.10
CA ASP A 10 -4.96 21.91 10.73
C ASP A 10 -5.80 20.90 9.92
N ARG A 11 -6.77 20.22 10.55
CA ARG A 11 -7.68 19.25 9.89
C ARG A 11 -6.93 18.20 9.07
N ILE A 12 -5.83 17.70 9.62
CA ILE A 12 -5.02 16.65 9.02
C ILE A 12 -5.51 15.29 9.54
N GLY A 13 -5.99 14.44 8.63
CA GLY A 13 -6.28 13.05 8.95
C GLY A 13 -4.99 12.27 9.17
N TYR A 14 -4.95 11.35 10.12
CA TYR A 14 -3.79 10.49 10.34
C TYR A 14 -4.21 9.02 10.42
N VAL A 15 -3.61 8.20 9.57
CA VAL A 15 -3.86 6.76 9.53
C VAL A 15 -2.54 6.01 9.54
N ARG A 16 -2.37 5.10 10.49
CA ARG A 16 -1.21 4.20 10.52
C ARG A 16 -1.55 2.86 9.88
N LEU A 17 -0.88 2.55 8.77
CA LEU A 17 -1.01 1.29 8.04
C LEU A 17 0.18 0.38 8.40
N ARG A 18 -0.09 -0.68 9.16
CA ARG A 18 0.94 -1.59 9.69
C ARG A 18 1.32 -2.74 8.74
N GLY A 19 0.66 -2.89 7.61
CA GLY A 19 0.90 -3.98 6.67
C GLY A 19 -0.09 -3.97 5.50
N PHE A 20 0.28 -4.61 4.40
CA PHE A 20 -0.56 -4.74 3.21
C PHE A 20 -1.28 -6.10 3.18
N SER A 21 -2.34 -6.21 4.00
CA SER A 21 -3.25 -7.36 3.97
C SER A 21 -4.20 -7.29 2.77
N ARG A 22 -4.92 -8.38 2.49
CA ARG A 22 -5.95 -8.44 1.43
C ARG A 22 -7.00 -7.32 1.56
N SER A 23 -7.35 -6.95 2.78
CA SER A 23 -8.36 -5.94 3.12
C SER A 23 -7.81 -4.52 3.29
N ALA A 24 -6.49 -4.33 3.25
CA ALA A 24 -5.84 -3.07 3.62
C ALA A 24 -6.36 -1.85 2.84
N SER A 25 -6.54 -1.98 1.53
CA SER A 25 -7.06 -0.89 0.69
C SER A 25 -8.50 -0.52 1.04
N GLN A 26 -9.37 -1.51 1.22
CA GLN A 26 -10.78 -1.28 1.59
C GLN A 26 -10.91 -0.67 2.99
N GLU A 27 -10.13 -1.16 3.96
CA GLU A 27 -10.11 -0.60 5.31
C GLU A 27 -9.62 0.86 5.32
N LEU A 28 -8.56 1.16 4.56
CA LEU A 28 -8.02 2.50 4.46
C LEU A 28 -9.02 3.46 3.81
N TYR A 29 -9.61 3.06 2.67
CA TYR A 29 -10.65 3.84 2.00
C TYR A 29 -11.81 4.16 2.95
N TYR A 30 -12.32 3.13 3.65
CA TYR A 30 -13.42 3.30 4.59
C TYR A 30 -13.12 4.32 5.70
N VAL A 31 -11.92 4.24 6.27
CA VAL A 31 -11.48 5.16 7.33
C VAL A 31 -11.36 6.58 6.81
N ILE A 32 -10.78 6.79 5.63
CA ILE A 32 -10.65 8.11 5.02
C ILE A 32 -12.04 8.70 4.72
N SER A 33 -12.96 7.91 4.15
CA SER A 33 -14.33 8.36 3.87
C SER A 33 -15.08 8.75 5.14
N ARG A 34 -14.90 7.98 6.23
CA ARG A 34 -15.46 8.31 7.55
C ARG A 34 -14.93 9.65 8.07
N MET A 35 -13.62 9.87 8.01
CA MET A 35 -13.01 11.14 8.43
C MET A 35 -13.54 12.33 7.62
N GLN A 36 -13.66 12.17 6.30
CA GLN A 36 -14.18 13.21 5.40
C GLN A 36 -15.66 13.52 5.65
N ALA A 37 -16.45 12.51 6.04
CA ALA A 37 -17.86 12.70 6.40
C ALA A 37 -18.02 13.45 7.73
N ASP A 38 -17.12 13.22 8.69
CA ASP A 38 -17.14 13.90 9.99
C ASP A 38 -16.69 15.36 9.87
N ALA A 39 -15.62 15.63 9.08
CA ALA A 39 -15.16 16.98 8.79
C ALA A 39 -14.34 17.07 7.49
N PRO A 40 -14.36 18.21 6.76
CA PRO A 40 -13.50 18.40 5.60
C PRO A 40 -12.02 18.38 5.99
N LEU A 41 -11.27 17.40 5.45
CA LEU A 41 -9.83 17.26 5.65
C LEU A 41 -9.06 18.24 4.76
N GLN A 42 -8.02 18.88 5.31
CA GLN A 42 -7.05 19.66 4.52
C GLN A 42 -5.88 18.80 4.01
N GLY A 43 -5.64 17.66 4.67
CA GLY A 43 -4.58 16.74 4.29
C GLY A 43 -4.73 15.40 5.01
N LEU A 44 -3.93 14.42 4.57
CA LEU A 44 -3.90 13.08 5.12
C LEU A 44 -2.44 12.64 5.26
N ILE A 45 -2.09 12.14 6.44
CA ILE A 45 -0.83 11.44 6.69
C ILE A 45 -1.11 9.95 6.77
N VAL A 46 -0.54 9.19 5.84
CA VAL A 46 -0.50 7.73 5.90
C VAL A 46 0.86 7.32 6.45
N ASP A 47 0.87 6.89 7.71
CA ASP A 47 2.09 6.47 8.40
C ASP A 47 2.38 4.99 8.14
N LEU A 48 3.50 4.74 7.44
CA LEU A 48 4.01 3.42 7.11
C LEU A 48 5.18 2.98 8.01
N ARG A 49 5.47 3.69 9.10
CA ARG A 49 6.52 3.29 10.03
C ARG A 49 6.18 1.96 10.70
N ASP A 50 7.19 1.09 10.74
CA ASP A 50 7.11 -0.31 11.19
C ASP A 50 6.15 -1.18 10.35
N ASN A 51 5.90 -0.81 9.09
CA ASN A 51 5.18 -1.65 8.14
C ASN A 51 6.17 -2.62 7.47
N PRO A 52 6.09 -3.95 7.73
CA PRO A 52 7.02 -4.94 7.17
C PRO A 52 6.70 -5.30 5.71
N GLY A 53 5.66 -4.70 5.11
CA GLY A 53 5.17 -5.02 3.77
C GLY A 53 3.92 -5.89 3.77
N GLY A 54 3.80 -6.77 2.78
CA GLY A 54 2.65 -7.65 2.59
C GLY A 54 2.49 -8.08 1.14
N LEU A 55 1.25 -8.23 0.71
CA LEU A 55 0.90 -8.65 -0.66
C LEU A 55 1.15 -7.51 -1.64
N LEU A 56 1.81 -7.81 -2.76
CA LEU A 56 2.15 -6.80 -3.76
C LEU A 56 0.89 -6.12 -4.33
N GLY A 57 -0.11 -6.89 -4.72
CA GLY A 57 -1.37 -6.36 -5.25
C GLY A 57 -2.17 -5.58 -4.21
N ALA A 58 -2.05 -5.91 -2.93
CA ALA A 58 -2.65 -5.08 -1.87
C ALA A 58 -1.95 -3.72 -1.77
N ALA A 59 -0.62 -3.67 -1.91
CA ALA A 59 0.13 -2.42 -1.94
C ALA A 59 -0.23 -1.56 -3.16
N ILE A 60 -0.36 -2.18 -4.35
CA ILE A 60 -0.79 -1.50 -5.58
C ILE A 60 -2.19 -0.91 -5.39
N ARG A 61 -3.17 -1.72 -5.00
CA ARG A 61 -4.55 -1.24 -4.75
C ARG A 61 -4.64 -0.16 -3.68
N THR A 62 -3.76 -0.19 -2.68
CA THR A 62 -3.69 0.88 -1.67
C THR A 62 -3.13 2.18 -2.26
N ALA A 63 -2.12 2.12 -3.13
CA ALA A 63 -1.57 3.29 -3.80
C ALA A 63 -2.56 3.91 -4.81
N ASP A 64 -3.35 3.08 -5.49
CA ASP A 64 -4.39 3.52 -6.45
C ASP A 64 -5.44 4.44 -5.81
N LEU A 65 -5.62 4.39 -4.48
CA LEU A 65 -6.52 5.32 -3.77
C LEU A 65 -6.06 6.78 -3.83
N PHE A 66 -4.78 7.03 -4.14
CA PHE A 66 -4.16 8.36 -4.08
C PHE A 66 -3.65 8.85 -5.44
N LEU A 67 -3.65 7.96 -6.44
CA LEU A 67 -3.06 8.24 -7.74
C LEU A 67 -4.16 8.43 -8.80
N PRO A 68 -3.91 9.25 -9.84
CA PRO A 68 -4.81 9.33 -10.98
C PRO A 68 -4.85 7.98 -11.72
N GLU A 69 -5.98 7.71 -12.38
CA GLU A 69 -6.13 6.51 -13.20
C GLU A 69 -4.99 6.40 -14.23
N GLY A 70 -4.39 5.20 -14.32
CA GLY A 70 -3.29 4.91 -15.25
C GLY A 70 -1.89 5.34 -14.78
N ALA A 71 -1.71 5.75 -13.52
CA ALA A 71 -0.39 6.02 -12.97
C ALA A 71 0.44 4.72 -12.83
N ASP A 72 1.69 4.75 -13.29
CA ASP A 72 2.64 3.65 -13.09
C ASP A 72 3.05 3.58 -11.61
N VAL A 73 2.53 2.59 -10.87
CA VAL A 73 2.79 2.44 -9.43
C VAL A 73 4.01 1.56 -9.15
N VAL A 74 4.19 0.48 -9.93
CA VAL A 74 5.27 -0.50 -9.73
C VAL A 74 5.79 -0.98 -11.10
N THR A 75 7.12 -1.04 -11.24
CA THR A 75 7.77 -1.77 -12.33
C THR A 75 8.57 -2.94 -11.77
N THR A 76 8.14 -4.16 -12.07
CA THR A 76 8.83 -5.37 -11.62
C THR A 76 9.85 -5.80 -12.66
N ARG A 77 11.15 -5.64 -12.37
CA ARG A 77 12.22 -6.28 -13.16
C ARG A 77 12.58 -7.62 -12.54
N ALA A 78 11.98 -8.68 -13.07
CA ALA A 78 12.31 -10.04 -12.68
C ALA A 78 13.54 -10.56 -13.48
N ARG A 79 14.36 -11.40 -12.86
CA ARG A 79 15.52 -12.06 -13.51
C ARG A 79 15.07 -13.14 -14.52
N ALA A 80 13.84 -13.61 -14.39
CA ALA A 80 13.10 -14.45 -15.33
C ALA A 80 11.63 -13.96 -15.35
N PRO A 81 10.86 -14.17 -16.43
CA PRO A 81 9.48 -13.71 -16.51
C PRO A 81 8.65 -14.21 -15.33
N LEU A 82 7.80 -13.35 -14.75
CA LEU A 82 6.73 -13.83 -13.90
C LEU A 82 5.81 -14.73 -14.74
N PRO A 83 5.30 -15.85 -14.20
CA PRO A 83 4.23 -16.60 -14.86
C PRO A 83 3.10 -15.64 -15.25
N PRO A 84 2.47 -15.82 -16.44
CA PRO A 84 1.35 -14.97 -16.86
C PRO A 84 0.16 -14.99 -15.88
N ASP A 85 0.12 -16.02 -15.05
CA ASP A 85 -0.86 -16.32 -14.00
C ASP A 85 -0.28 -16.14 -12.57
N ALA A 86 0.81 -15.38 -12.42
CA ALA A 86 1.25 -14.96 -11.10
C ALA A 86 0.19 -14.02 -10.50
N ASP A 87 -0.56 -14.53 -9.53
CA ASP A 87 -1.61 -13.79 -8.83
C ASP A 87 -1.08 -12.46 -8.27
N ASP A 88 -1.92 -11.43 -8.27
CA ASP A 88 -1.72 -10.16 -7.57
C ASP A 88 -1.42 -10.34 -6.07
N ASP A 89 -1.68 -11.53 -5.52
CA ASP A 89 -1.36 -11.91 -4.14
C ASP A 89 0.06 -12.45 -3.94
N ALA A 90 0.94 -12.38 -4.94
CA ALA A 90 2.34 -12.72 -4.76
C ALA A 90 2.98 -11.83 -3.66
N PRO A 91 3.77 -12.42 -2.72
CA PRO A 91 4.45 -11.64 -1.70
C PRO A 91 5.48 -10.69 -2.34
N ALA A 92 5.54 -9.44 -1.89
CA ALA A 92 6.42 -8.41 -2.45
C ALA A 92 7.93 -8.73 -2.32
N VAL A 93 8.30 -9.76 -1.55
CA VAL A 93 9.67 -10.28 -1.42
C VAL A 93 9.92 -11.44 -2.39
N ALA A 94 10.20 -11.10 -3.65
CA ALA A 94 10.84 -12.01 -4.60
C ALA A 94 12.20 -11.43 -5.05
N ALA A 95 13.12 -11.26 -4.09
CA ALA A 95 14.52 -10.95 -4.38
C ALA A 95 15.45 -11.58 -3.32
N ALA A 96 15.79 -12.87 -3.51
CA ALA A 96 16.96 -13.56 -2.94
C ALA A 96 17.11 -14.87 -3.73
N GLY A 97 18.23 -15.30 -4.29
CA GLY A 97 19.63 -14.90 -4.28
C GLY A 97 20.35 -15.91 -5.19
N GLY A 98 21.43 -15.50 -5.85
CA GLY A 98 22.14 -16.33 -6.82
C GLY A 98 22.78 -17.57 -6.21
N ARG A 99 22.87 -18.64 -7.01
CA ARG A 99 23.99 -19.59 -6.94
C ARG A 99 24.63 -19.68 -8.32
N GLY A 100 25.94 -19.48 -8.31
CA GLY A 100 26.77 -19.35 -9.49
C GLY A 100 26.80 -20.59 -10.36
N ALA A 101 27.03 -20.33 -11.64
CA ALA A 101 27.49 -21.29 -12.61
C ALA A 101 28.81 -21.92 -12.16
N ARG A 102 28.86 -23.26 -12.15
CA ARG A 102 30.04 -24.07 -12.46
C ARG A 102 29.56 -25.42 -12.99
N GLY A 103 30.07 -25.79 -14.16
CA GLY A 103 29.85 -27.08 -14.83
C GLY A 103 29.68 -26.88 -16.31
#